data_AF-A0A935DUL7-F1
#
_entry.id   AF-A0A935DUL7-F1
#
_cell.length_a   1.000
_cell.length_b   1.000
_cell.length_c   1.000
_cell.angle_alpha   90.00
_cell.angle_beta   90.00
_cell.angle_gamma   90.00
#
_symmetry.space_group_name_H-M   'P 1'
#
loop_
_entity.id
_entity.type
_entity.pdbx_description
1 polymer ?
#
loop_
_entity_poly.entity_id
_entity_poly.type
_entity_poly.pdbx_seq_one_letter_code
_entity_poly.pdbx_strand_id
1 'polypeptide(L)'
;MMNYVYRAEKLDRLLKAKGQALRLERQFGPPHDYPQKMLETVRKQLPASRAVYRLECQTRAPQANGAASVVLRIPERNALFAEVTRIPDERNLASGVIYFGVDDAVNPTNKLSPNLAIPFEKVDVQVGGVWMPLTPATLAKLSA
;
A
#
# COMPACT_ATOMS: atom_id res chain seq x y z
N MET A 1 9.48 19.74 -0.54
CA MET A 1 8.08 19.40 -0.85
C MET A 1 7.82 17.96 -0.44
N MET A 2 6.65 17.67 0.14
CA MET A 2 6.26 16.32 0.50
C MET A 2 5.59 15.69 -0.72
N ASN A 3 6.21 14.64 -1.27
CA ASN A 3 5.64 13.90 -2.38
C ASN A 3 4.65 12.86 -1.86
N TYR A 4 3.70 12.48 -2.70
CA TYR A 4 2.67 11.51 -2.36
C TYR A 4 2.55 10.44 -3.44
N VAL A 5 2.13 9.27 -3.00
CA VAL A 5 1.62 8.21 -3.86
C VAL A 5 0.16 7.97 -3.53
N TYR A 6 -0.57 7.40 -4.48
CA TYR A 6 -2.01 7.26 -4.42
C TYR A 6 -2.41 5.81 -4.58
N ARG A 7 -3.44 5.39 -3.85
CA ARG A 7 -3.97 4.03 -3.96
C ARG A 7 -5.49 4.10 -4.05
N ALA A 8 -6.05 3.44 -5.06
CA ALA A 8 -7.47 3.12 -5.03
C ALA A 8 -7.68 1.97 -4.05
N GLU A 9 -8.56 2.14 -3.07
CA GLU A 9 -8.85 1.15 -2.04
C GLU A 9 -10.36 0.93 -1.92
N LYS A 10 -10.76 -0.30 -1.61
CA LYS A 10 -12.18 -0.61 -1.38
C LYS A 10 -12.61 -0.09 -0.02
N LEU A 11 -13.72 0.63 0.04
CA LEU A 11 -14.23 1.18 1.30
C LEU A 11 -14.49 0.07 2.33
N ASP A 12 -15.07 -1.06 1.92
CA ASP A 12 -15.33 -2.21 2.79
C ASP A 12 -14.06 -2.77 3.46
N ARG A 13 -12.91 -2.76 2.75
CA ARG A 13 -11.63 -3.18 3.32
C ARG A 13 -11.15 -2.22 4.40
N LEU A 14 -11.33 -0.92 4.19
CA LEU A 14 -10.98 0.10 5.18
C LEU A 14 -11.86 0.00 6.44
N LEU A 15 -13.17 -0.21 6.26
CA LEU A 15 -14.10 -0.37 7.38
C LEU A 15 -13.81 -1.62 8.23
N LYS A 16 -13.31 -2.69 7.60
CA LYS A 16 -12.94 -3.95 8.27
C LYS A 16 -11.50 -3.98 8.78
N ALA A 17 -10.70 -2.95 8.51
CA ALA A 17 -9.27 -2.93 8.85
C ALA A 17 -9.05 -2.86 10.37
N LYS A 18 -8.71 -4.00 10.98
CA LYS A 18 -8.36 -4.07 12.40
C LYS A 18 -7.10 -3.25 12.70
N GLY A 19 -7.21 -2.33 13.66
CA GLY A 19 -6.09 -1.49 14.10
C GLY A 19 -5.83 -0.24 13.27
N GLN A 20 -6.76 0.16 12.38
CA GLN A 20 -6.72 1.43 11.64
C GLN A 20 -5.36 1.67 10.96
N ALA A 21 -4.88 0.66 10.25
CA ALA A 21 -3.62 0.72 9.53
C ALA A 21 -3.75 0.10 8.13
N LEU A 22 -3.16 0.75 7.14
CA LEU A 22 -3.02 0.25 5.79
C LEU A 22 -1.84 -0.72 5.78
N ARG A 23 -2.10 -2.00 5.51
CA ARG A 23 -1.07 -3.05 5.53
C ARG A 23 -0.61 -3.38 4.12
N LEU A 24 0.66 -3.76 3.97
CA LEU A 24 1.06 -4.46 2.75
C LEU A 24 0.34 -5.81 2.69
N GLU A 25 0.01 -6.22 1.48
CA GLU A 25 -0.67 -7.48 1.20
C GLU A 25 0.36 -8.60 1.05
N ARG A 26 0.12 -9.74 1.69
CA ARG A 26 1.01 -10.90 1.56
C ARG A 26 1.04 -11.35 0.11
N GLN A 27 2.24 -11.47 -0.44
CA GLN A 27 2.50 -11.96 -1.77
C GLN A 27 2.76 -13.47 -1.71
N PHE A 28 1.89 -14.27 -2.34
CA PHE A 28 2.10 -15.72 -2.47
C PHE A 28 2.79 -16.00 -3.81
N GLY A 29 4.10 -16.28 -3.75
CA GLY A 29 4.91 -16.51 -4.96
C GLY A 29 5.04 -15.28 -5.86
N PRO A 30 5.85 -15.35 -6.93
CA PRO A 30 5.93 -14.27 -7.91
C PRO A 30 4.57 -14.14 -8.65
N PRO A 31 3.95 -12.95 -8.71
CA PRO A 31 2.76 -12.75 -9.54
C PRO A 31 3.06 -13.12 -11.00
N HIS A 32 2.13 -13.82 -11.64
CA HIS A 32 2.28 -14.23 -13.04
C HIS A 32 2.30 -13.04 -14.01
N ASP A 33 1.80 -11.88 -13.57
CA ASP A 33 1.70 -10.65 -14.35
C ASP A 33 2.90 -9.70 -14.18
N TYR A 34 3.90 -10.06 -13.36
CA TYR A 34 5.07 -9.22 -13.14
C TYR A 34 6.16 -9.47 -14.19
N PRO A 35 6.69 -8.41 -14.83
CA PRO A 35 7.83 -8.54 -15.72
C PRO A 35 9.04 -9.18 -15.03
N GLN A 36 9.77 -10.01 -15.75
CA GLN A 36 10.89 -10.79 -15.22
C GLN A 36 11.94 -9.92 -14.51
N LYS A 37 12.23 -8.73 -15.04
CA LYS A 37 13.20 -7.79 -14.47
C LYS A 37 12.76 -7.23 -13.11
N MET A 38 11.46 -6.99 -12.93
CA MET A 38 10.91 -6.61 -11.63
C MET A 38 11.07 -7.76 -10.62
N LEU A 39 10.74 -8.99 -11.04
CA LEU A 39 10.91 -10.17 -10.20
C LEU A 39 12.37 -10.40 -9.80
N GLU A 40 13.32 -10.16 -10.71
CA GLU A 40 14.75 -10.24 -10.41
C GLU A 40 15.20 -9.16 -9.42
N THR A 41 14.69 -7.94 -9.55
CA THR A 41 14.99 -6.84 -8.62
C THR A 41 14.48 -7.18 -7.21
N VAL A 42 13.24 -7.65 -7.12
CA VAL A 42 12.63 -8.14 -5.88
C VAL A 42 13.45 -9.30 -5.28
N ARG A 43 13.82 -10.31 -6.09
CA ARG A 43 14.62 -11.46 -5.64
C ARG A 43 16.03 -11.09 -5.16
N LYS A 44 16.65 -10.07 -5.77
CA LYS A 44 17.98 -9.58 -5.37
C LYS A 44 17.94 -8.81 -4.04
N GLN A 45 16.83 -8.11 -3.78
CA GLN A 45 16.70 -7.22 -2.64
C GLN A 45 16.02 -7.89 -1.43
N LEU A 46 15.21 -8.93 -1.66
CA LEU A 46 14.45 -9.60 -0.61
C LEU A 46 14.95 -11.05 -0.41
N PRO A 47 15.20 -11.49 0.84
CA PRO A 47 15.63 -12.85 1.12
C PRO A 47 14.58 -13.90 0.72
N ALA A 48 15.03 -14.96 0.03
CA ALA A 48 14.17 -16.04 -0.48
C ALA A 48 13.46 -16.86 0.61
N SER A 49 13.96 -16.83 1.85
CA SER A 49 13.40 -17.57 2.99
C SER A 49 12.30 -16.82 3.75
N ARG A 50 11.97 -15.58 3.37
CA ARG A 50 11.00 -14.75 4.09
C ARG A 50 9.72 -14.55 3.29
N ALA A 51 8.62 -14.33 4.01
CA ALA A 51 7.37 -13.93 3.39
C ALA A 51 7.53 -12.51 2.82
N VAL A 52 7.13 -12.36 1.56
CA VAL A 52 7.14 -11.08 0.85
C VAL A 52 5.75 -10.45 0.92
N TYR A 53 5.72 -9.15 1.08
CA TYR A 53 4.51 -8.34 1.15
C TYR A 53 4.62 -7.21 0.13
N ARG A 54 3.49 -6.76 -0.42
CA ARG A 54 3.46 -5.70 -1.42
C ARG A 54 2.36 -4.68 -1.20
N LEU A 55 2.57 -3.48 -1.73
CA LEU A 55 1.57 -2.41 -1.83
C LEU A 55 1.71 -1.73 -3.19
N GLU A 56 0.68 -1.82 -4.03
CA GLU A 56 0.65 -1.15 -5.33
C GLU A 56 0.06 0.25 -5.17
N CYS A 57 0.72 1.24 -5.76
CA CYS A 57 0.34 2.64 -5.72
C CYS A 57 0.59 3.30 -7.08
N GLN A 58 0.09 4.52 -7.22
CA GLN A 58 0.29 5.38 -8.38
C GLN A 58 0.99 6.67 -7.96
N THR A 59 1.83 7.25 -8.81
CA THR A 59 2.45 8.56 -8.60
C THR A 59 1.54 9.71 -9.01
N ARG A 60 0.40 9.40 -9.64
CA ARG A 60 -0.69 10.34 -9.96
C ARG A 60 -1.97 9.86 -9.28
N ALA A 61 -2.82 10.80 -8.87
CA ALA A 61 -4.11 10.45 -8.28
C ALA A 61 -4.99 9.78 -9.35
N PRO A 62 -5.42 8.52 -9.16
CA PRO A 62 -6.38 7.90 -10.06
C PRO A 62 -7.74 8.60 -9.94
N GLN A 63 -8.57 8.49 -10.98
CA GLN A 63 -9.99 8.80 -10.82
C GLN A 63 -10.64 7.73 -9.93
N ALA A 64 -11.55 8.15 -9.04
CA ALA A 64 -12.31 7.23 -8.22
C ALA A 64 -13.21 6.38 -9.14
N ASN A 65 -12.95 5.08 -9.21
CA ASN A 65 -13.71 4.16 -10.06
C ASN A 65 -14.89 3.59 -9.25
N GLY A 66 -16.04 4.24 -9.35
CA GLY A 66 -17.30 3.81 -8.76
C GLY A 66 -17.43 4.06 -7.25
N ALA A 67 -18.67 4.06 -6.76
CA ALA A 67 -19.03 4.44 -5.39
C ALA A 67 -18.40 3.57 -4.28
N ALA A 68 -17.89 2.37 -4.61
CA ALA A 68 -17.32 1.43 -3.65
C ALA A 68 -15.80 1.56 -3.47
N SER A 69 -15.13 2.44 -4.24
CA SER A 69 -13.69 2.69 -4.12
C SER A 69 -13.41 4.13 -3.72
N VAL A 70 -12.37 4.30 -2.92
CA VAL A 70 -11.86 5.60 -2.48
C VAL A 70 -10.41 5.75 -2.89
N VAL A 71 -9.97 6.99 -3.10
CA VAL A 71 -8.57 7.28 -3.39
C VAL A 71 -7.89 7.69 -2.10
N LEU A 72 -6.84 6.96 -1.75
CA LEU A 72 -5.94 7.27 -0.65
C LEU A 72 -4.75 8.07 -1.16
N ARG A 73 -4.27 9.01 -0.35
CA ARG A 73 -3.03 9.75 -0.55
C ARG A 73 -2.09 9.42 0.59
N ILE A 74 -0.95 8.82 0.24
CA ILE A 74 0.03 8.27 1.16
C ILE A 74 1.35 9.02 0.95
N PRO A 75 2.00 9.52 2.00
CA PRO A 75 3.32 10.13 1.88
C PRO A 75 4.32 9.19 1.18
N GLU A 76 5.06 9.69 0.19
CA GLU A 76 6.03 8.89 -0.58
C GLU A 76 7.27 8.53 0.26
N ARG A 77 7.60 9.29 1.30
CA ARG A 77 8.82 9.06 2.08
C ARG A 77 8.81 7.67 2.72
N ASN A 78 9.92 6.95 2.50
CA ASN A 78 10.30 5.67 3.12
C ASN A 78 10.19 5.61 4.66
N ALA A 79 9.83 6.70 5.35
CA ALA A 79 9.67 6.71 6.80
C ALA A 79 8.39 5.99 7.29
N LEU A 80 7.44 5.67 6.40
CA LEU A 80 6.24 4.94 6.79
C LEU A 80 6.46 3.42 6.87
N PHE A 81 7.55 2.94 6.28
CA PHE A 81 7.91 1.53 6.23
C PHE A 81 9.43 1.42 6.38
N ALA A 82 9.90 1.07 7.57
CA ALA A 82 11.33 1.09 7.86
C ALA A 82 12.16 0.16 6.93
N GLU A 83 11.54 -0.86 6.32
CA GLU A 83 12.23 -1.91 5.56
C GLU A 83 11.52 -2.31 4.26
N VAL A 84 11.00 -1.33 3.50
CA VAL A 84 10.43 -1.59 2.17
C VAL A 84 11.32 -1.08 1.04
N THR A 85 11.34 -1.84 -0.05
CA THR A 85 11.92 -1.41 -1.32
C THR A 85 10.84 -0.88 -2.25
N ARG A 86 11.08 0.30 -2.82
CA ARG A 86 10.22 0.95 -3.81
C ARG A 86 10.75 0.69 -5.22
N ILE A 87 9.93 0.13 -6.09
CA ILE A 87 10.29 -0.20 -7.48
C ILE A 87 9.25 0.42 -8.44
N PRO A 88 9.67 1.01 -9.57
CA PRO A 88 8.73 1.44 -10.62
C PRO A 88 7.88 0.28 -11.13
N ASP A 89 6.59 0.51 -11.38
CA ASP A 89 5.73 -0.50 -11.99
C ASP A 89 5.93 -0.50 -13.52
N GLU A 90 6.61 -1.52 -14.05
CA GLU A 90 6.86 -1.65 -15.48
C GLU A 90 5.57 -1.85 -16.32
N ARG A 91 4.45 -2.27 -15.71
CA ARG A 91 3.14 -2.35 -16.37
C ARG A 91 2.54 -0.96 -16.60
N ASN A 92 2.97 0.03 -15.81
CA ASN A 92 2.51 1.42 -15.89
C ASN A 92 3.65 2.38 -15.54
N LEU A 93 4.67 2.46 -16.41
CA LEU A 93 5.86 3.28 -16.17
C LEU A 93 5.57 4.76 -15.97
N ALA A 94 4.48 5.27 -16.56
CA ALA A 94 4.12 6.67 -16.50
C ALA A 94 3.61 7.10 -15.11
N SER A 95 3.00 6.19 -14.37
CA SER A 95 2.37 6.55 -13.10
C SER A 95 2.34 5.46 -12.03
N GLY A 96 2.99 4.32 -12.19
CA GLY A 96 2.88 3.18 -11.29
C GLY A 96 4.12 2.95 -10.42
N VAL A 97 3.89 2.54 -9.17
CA VAL A 97 4.94 2.21 -8.21
C VAL A 97 4.50 1.09 -7.30
N ILE A 98 5.41 0.16 -7.00
CA ILE A 98 5.16 -0.97 -6.13
C ILE A 98 6.15 -0.93 -4.97
N TYR A 99 5.62 -1.02 -3.76
CA TYR A 99 6.41 -1.19 -2.54
C TYR A 99 6.45 -2.66 -2.19
N PHE A 100 7.63 -3.19 -1.89
CA PHE A 100 7.83 -4.54 -1.39
C PHE A 100 8.46 -4.51 -0.01
N GLY A 101 7.91 -5.26 0.93
CA GLY A 101 8.49 -5.45 2.26
C GLY A 101 8.67 -6.93 2.56
N VAL A 102 9.54 -7.22 3.52
CA VAL A 102 9.73 -8.57 4.06
C VAL A 102 9.36 -8.57 5.53
N ASP A 103 8.71 -9.64 5.97
CA ASP A 103 8.49 -9.84 7.39
C ASP A 103 9.75 -10.48 7.99
N ASP A 104 10.37 -9.79 8.95
CA ASP A 104 11.52 -10.25 9.71
C ASP A 104 11.13 -11.32 10.75
N ALA A 105 9.85 -11.42 11.11
CA ALA A 105 9.33 -12.47 11.98
C ALA A 105 9.14 -13.79 11.22
N VAL A 106 10.21 -14.57 11.11
CA VAL A 106 10.17 -15.96 10.59
C VAL A 106 9.62 -16.95 11.63
N ASN A 107 9.27 -16.47 12.83
CA ASN A 107 8.59 -17.29 13.84
C ASN A 107 7.08 -17.34 13.56
N PRO A 108 6.39 -18.47 13.86
CA PRO A 108 4.97 -18.68 13.62
C PRO A 108 4.05 -17.87 14.55
N THR A 109 4.49 -16.70 14.99
CA THR A 109 3.58 -15.69 15.50
C THR A 109 2.87 -15.08 14.31
N ASN A 110 1.55 -15.25 14.18
CA ASN A 110 0.69 -14.61 13.16
C ASN A 110 0.68 -13.05 13.22
N LYS A 111 1.71 -12.43 13.79
CA LYS A 111 1.85 -10.99 13.97
C LYS A 111 2.75 -10.45 12.86
N LEU A 112 2.14 -9.71 11.94
CA LEU A 112 2.83 -8.95 10.89
C LEU A 112 3.79 -7.94 11.53
N SER A 113 5.02 -7.83 11.02
CA SER A 113 5.98 -6.80 11.43
C SER A 113 5.34 -5.39 11.40
N PRO A 114 5.53 -4.55 12.44
CA PRO A 114 5.04 -3.17 12.44
C PRO A 114 5.60 -2.34 11.29
N ASN A 115 6.71 -2.79 10.69
CA ASN A 115 7.36 -2.17 9.53
C ASN A 115 6.59 -2.37 8.21
N LEU A 116 5.52 -3.18 8.20
CA LEU A 116 4.70 -3.49 7.01
C LEU A 116 3.30 -2.87 7.04
N ALA A 117 3.10 -1.84 7.88
CA ALA A 117 1.83 -1.15 7.99
C ALA A 117 2.00 0.37 8.14
N ILE A 118 1.07 1.14 7.56
CA ILE A 118 0.96 2.59 7.71
C ILE A 118 -0.25 2.90 8.59
N PRO A 119 -0.09 3.60 9.71
CA PRO A 119 -1.22 4.09 10.49
C PRO A 119 -2.13 5.00 9.65
N PHE A 120 -3.46 4.87 9.79
CA PHE A 120 -4.43 5.70 9.07
C PHE A 120 -4.23 7.19 9.31
N GLU A 121 -3.77 7.59 10.50
CA GLU A 121 -3.43 8.98 10.84
C GLU A 121 -2.35 9.61 9.93
N LYS A 122 -1.60 8.81 9.17
CA LYS A 122 -0.60 9.28 8.19
C LYS A 122 -1.12 9.29 6.76
N VAL A 123 -2.36 8.86 6.54
CA VAL A 123 -2.98 8.67 5.23
C VAL A 123 -4.14 9.65 5.09
N ASP A 124 -4.26 10.27 3.92
CA ASP A 124 -5.46 11.04 3.58
C ASP A 124 -6.36 10.23 2.63
N VAL A 125 -7.63 10.59 2.59
CA VAL A 125 -8.64 10.04 1.69
C VAL A 125 -9.36 11.15 0.95
N GLN A 126 -9.69 10.93 -0.32
CA GLN A 126 -10.44 11.88 -1.13
C GLN A 126 -11.94 11.76 -0.85
N VAL A 127 -12.57 12.87 -0.43
CA VAL A 127 -14.01 12.98 -0.17
C VAL A 127 -14.54 14.22 -0.87
N GLY A 128 -15.44 14.05 -1.85
CA GLY A 128 -16.03 15.20 -2.58
C GLY A 128 -14.99 16.12 -3.24
N GLY A 129 -13.87 15.55 -3.71
CA GLY A 129 -12.76 16.32 -4.32
C GLY A 129 -11.77 16.93 -3.32
N VAL A 130 -12.03 16.85 -2.03
CA VAL A 130 -11.16 17.37 -0.97
C VAL A 130 -10.39 16.23 -0.31
N TRP A 131 -9.11 16.45 0.00
CA TRP A 131 -8.31 15.50 0.77
C TRP A 131 -8.55 15.71 2.26
N MET A 132 -8.96 14.65 2.95
CA MET A 132 -9.20 14.66 4.40
C MET A 132 -8.38 13.57 5.09
N PRO A 133 -7.94 13.77 6.34
CA PRO A 133 -7.25 12.73 7.10
C PRO A 133 -8.11 11.47 7.21
N LEU A 134 -7.51 10.29 7.01
CA LEU A 134 -8.20 9.02 7.15
C LEU A 134 -8.44 8.72 8.64
N THR A 135 -9.65 9.01 9.09
CA THR A 135 -10.12 8.81 10.46
C THR A 135 -11.40 7.98 10.48
N PRO A 136 -11.80 7.43 11.63
CA PRO A 136 -13.10 6.76 11.77
C PRO A 136 -14.27 7.67 11.37
N ALA A 137 -14.18 8.97 11.67
CA ALA A 137 -15.20 9.95 11.33
C ALA A 137 -15.32 10.15 9.80
N THR A 138 -14.20 10.23 9.09
CA THR A 138 -14.24 10.34 7.61
C THR A 138 -14.68 9.04 6.96
N LEU A 139 -14.32 7.88 7.53
CA LEU A 139 -14.81 6.59 7.05
C LEU A 139 -16.33 6.43 7.22
N ALA A 140 -16.87 6.88 8.36
CA ALA A 140 -18.31 6.89 8.60
C ALA A 140 -19.07 7.76 7.57
N LYS A 141 -18.49 8.91 7.18
CA LYS A 141 -19.04 9.76 6.11
C LYS A 141 -19.02 9.12 4.73
N LEU A 142 -18.02 8.29 4.46
CA LEU A 142 -17.90 7.57 3.19
C LEU A 142 -18.84 6.37 3.11
N SER A 143 -19.27 5.82 4.25
CA SER A 143 -20.21 4.70 4.33
C SER A 143 -21.69 5.12 4.42
N ALA A 144 -21.97 6.41 4.60
CA ALA A 144 -23.31 6.96 4.70
C ALA A 144 -23.86 7.35 3.32
#